data_AF-A0A9P8W0S5-F1
#
_entry.id   AF-A0A9P8W0S5-F1
#
_cell.length_a   1.000
_cell.length_b   1.000
_cell.length_c   1.000
_cell.angle_alpha   90.00
_cell.angle_beta   90.00
_cell.angle_gamma   90.00
#
_symmetry.space_group_name_H-M   'P 1'
#
loop_
_entity.id
_entity.type
_entity.pdbx_description
1 polymer ?
#
loop_
_entity_poly.entity_id
_entity_poly.type
_entity_poly.pdbx_seq_one_letter_code
_entity_poly.pdbx_strand_id
1 'polypeptide(L)'
;MGAWRVTETLSRTGGFGVNIAQRRLLETLQHFIEVIEDLDSIKPGGKGFVSSVRVRLLHASVRRRLMQLEREKPGYFDVDKWGVPINDLHCIGTVSVYSTAIIYMALPRQGIYLSEQQITDYLALWRWTGYLLGAPVGWMTTPAKAKAMMESVMTMEMGPSQNSRILANNILTAEARVPPLYAPRELLVAQAYQLNGTVLASALGIETPRWYYRVFVWIQCLVLIFLSYTYPCMPAVAQRDIDRRFRNIVHHMITDKSVGGIGKPSKFNFQYIPRLGMMTELGTRDDLATAEKSAPKRSAKAVLVVGLMVGVVYLVGVTNLLRAVPHSLLSSMVAEPQVLQSLG
;
A
#
# COMPACT_ATOMS: atom_id res chain seq x y z
N MET A 1 11.02 3.17 -1.89
CA MET A 1 11.90 3.91 -2.83
C MET A 1 13.29 3.28 -2.93
N GLY A 2 13.45 1.95 -2.84
CA GLY A 2 14.78 1.31 -2.92
C GLY A 2 15.30 1.11 -4.35
N ALA A 3 14.40 1.06 -5.33
CA ALA A 3 14.73 0.88 -6.74
C ALA A 3 15.27 2.19 -7.35
N TRP A 4 16.58 2.24 -7.58
CA TRP A 4 17.26 3.49 -7.94
C TRP A 4 16.90 4.00 -9.33
N ARG A 5 16.81 3.13 -10.35
CA ARG A 5 16.44 3.54 -11.72
C ARG A 5 15.00 4.04 -11.82
N VAL A 6 14.08 3.35 -11.14
CA VAL A 6 12.68 3.79 -11.04
C VAL A 6 12.60 5.17 -10.37
N THR A 7 13.38 5.38 -9.31
CA THR A 7 13.43 6.65 -8.58
C THR A 7 13.83 7.81 -9.50
N GLU A 8 14.77 7.62 -10.43
CA GLU A 8 15.19 8.68 -11.36
C GLU A 8 14.07 9.16 -12.30
N THR A 9 13.16 8.24 -12.67
CA THR A 9 11.94 8.62 -13.40
C THR A 9 11.02 9.42 -12.49
N LEU A 10 10.77 8.93 -11.26
CA LEU A 10 9.83 9.55 -10.33
C LEU A 10 10.27 10.93 -9.84
N SER A 11 11.57 11.15 -9.64
CA SER A 11 12.11 12.43 -9.18
C SER A 11 11.88 13.54 -10.22
N ARG A 12 11.99 13.21 -11.51
CA ARG A 12 11.80 14.15 -12.64
C ARG A 12 10.35 14.44 -12.97
N THR A 13 9.38 13.80 -12.32
CA THR A 13 7.95 14.16 -12.49
C THR A 13 7.49 15.22 -11.50
N GLY A 14 8.31 15.59 -10.50
CA GLY A 14 7.96 16.55 -9.44
C GLY A 14 6.87 16.07 -8.46
N GLY A 15 6.24 14.92 -8.72
CA GLY A 15 5.07 14.44 -7.96
C GLY A 15 5.38 13.85 -6.59
N PHE A 16 6.63 13.94 -6.11
CA PHE A 16 7.03 13.49 -4.76
C PHE A 16 7.61 14.63 -3.93
N GLY A 17 7.36 15.89 -4.28
CA GLY A 17 7.53 17.01 -3.35
C GLY A 17 6.56 16.87 -2.17
N VAL A 18 6.94 17.34 -0.98
CA VAL A 18 6.15 17.14 0.26
C VAL A 18 4.68 17.56 0.09
N ASN A 19 4.43 18.70 -0.55
CA ASN A 19 3.08 19.26 -0.72
C ASN A 19 2.21 18.51 -1.76
N ILE A 20 2.79 17.59 -2.54
CA ILE A 20 2.11 16.87 -3.64
C ILE A 20 2.09 15.36 -3.38
N ALA A 21 3.10 14.83 -2.68
CA ALA A 21 3.32 13.41 -2.49
C ALA A 21 2.09 12.71 -1.91
N GLN A 22 1.42 13.31 -0.93
CA GLN A 22 0.20 12.73 -0.34
C GLN A 22 -0.88 12.48 -1.39
N ARG A 23 -1.22 13.49 -2.20
CA ARG A 23 -2.24 13.35 -3.24
C ARG A 23 -1.86 12.24 -4.22
N ARG A 24 -0.59 12.17 -4.63
CA ARG A 24 -0.11 11.12 -5.54
C ARG A 24 -0.18 9.72 -4.92
N LEU A 25 0.10 9.59 -3.63
CA LEU A 25 -0.05 8.33 -2.89
C LEU A 25 -1.52 7.91 -2.79
N LEU A 26 -2.43 8.86 -2.53
CA LEU A 26 -3.87 8.59 -2.53
C LEU A 26 -4.39 8.19 -3.92
N GLU A 27 -3.87 8.75 -5.01
CA GLU A 27 -4.21 8.33 -6.37
C GLU A 27 -3.78 6.88 -6.64
N THR A 28 -2.62 6.50 -6.10
CA THR A 28 -2.11 5.13 -6.19
C THR A 28 -2.94 4.17 -5.32
N LEU A 29 -3.32 4.59 -4.10
CA LEU A 29 -4.21 3.85 -3.23
C LEU A 29 -5.59 3.66 -3.90
N GLN A 30 -6.13 4.69 -4.55
CA GLN A 30 -7.39 4.58 -5.29
C GLN A 30 -7.30 3.50 -6.37
N HIS A 31 -6.25 3.50 -7.20
CA HIS A 31 -6.04 2.46 -8.22
C HIS A 31 -5.98 1.07 -7.59
N PHE A 32 -5.19 0.89 -6.52
CA PHE A 32 -5.07 -0.38 -5.83
C PHE A 32 -6.43 -0.88 -5.33
N ILE A 33 -7.20 -0.02 -4.67
CA ILE A 33 -8.52 -0.36 -4.12
C ILE A 33 -9.51 -0.70 -5.23
N GLU A 34 -9.57 0.08 -6.30
CA GLU A 34 -10.43 -0.23 -7.46
C GLU A 34 -10.06 -1.58 -8.09
N VAL A 35 -8.79 -2.00 -8.07
CA VAL A 35 -8.36 -3.31 -8.58
C VAL A 35 -8.82 -4.46 -7.69
N ILE A 36 -8.77 -4.30 -6.36
CA ILE A 36 -9.09 -5.37 -5.40
C ILE A 36 -10.54 -5.33 -4.89
N GLU A 37 -11.35 -4.36 -5.31
CA GLU A 37 -12.68 -4.08 -4.75
C GLU A 37 -13.64 -5.27 -4.87
N ASP A 38 -13.85 -5.73 -6.10
CA ASP A 38 -14.68 -6.87 -6.47
C ASP A 38 -14.38 -7.30 -7.91
N LEU A 39 -15.03 -8.40 -8.33
CA LEU A 39 -14.82 -8.98 -9.65
C LEU A 39 -15.33 -8.08 -10.79
N ASP A 40 -16.40 -7.31 -10.58
CA ASP A 40 -16.97 -6.47 -11.64
C ASP A 40 -16.13 -5.20 -11.87
N SER A 41 -15.44 -4.71 -10.84
CA SER A 41 -14.51 -3.61 -10.95
C SER A 41 -13.32 -3.91 -11.88
N ILE A 42 -12.80 -5.14 -11.87
CA ILE A 42 -11.58 -5.49 -12.61
C ILE A 42 -11.86 -6.10 -14.01
N LYS A 43 -13.10 -6.46 -14.30
CA LYS A 43 -13.56 -6.86 -15.64
C LYS A 43 -13.53 -5.69 -16.63
N PRO A 44 -13.46 -5.95 -17.95
CA PRO A 44 -13.55 -4.91 -18.97
C PRO A 44 -14.73 -3.96 -18.74
N GLY A 45 -14.44 -2.65 -18.68
CA GLY A 45 -15.42 -1.59 -18.40
C GLY A 45 -15.62 -1.25 -16.91
N GLY A 46 -15.16 -2.10 -15.99
CA GLY A 46 -15.16 -1.84 -14.55
C GLY A 46 -14.19 -0.75 -14.12
N LYS A 47 -14.31 -0.25 -12.89
CA LYS A 47 -13.50 0.87 -12.38
C LYS A 47 -12.01 0.55 -12.36
N GLY A 48 -11.63 -0.59 -11.77
CA GLY A 48 -10.25 -1.09 -11.72
C GLY A 48 -9.65 -1.36 -13.09
N PHE A 49 -10.46 -1.81 -14.05
CA PHE A 49 -10.04 -1.92 -15.45
C PHE A 49 -9.75 -0.54 -16.05
N VAL A 50 -10.70 0.39 -15.95
CA VAL A 50 -10.58 1.75 -16.51
C VAL A 50 -9.40 2.50 -15.91
N SER A 51 -9.19 2.42 -14.60
CA SER A 51 -8.05 3.07 -13.95
C SER A 51 -6.72 2.43 -14.33
N SER A 52 -6.64 1.10 -14.43
CA SER A 52 -5.43 0.41 -14.93
C SER A 52 -5.06 0.87 -16.34
N VAL A 53 -6.04 1.00 -17.25
CA VAL A 53 -5.80 1.52 -18.61
C VAL A 53 -5.35 2.99 -18.58
N ARG A 54 -5.94 3.83 -17.73
CA ARG A 54 -5.51 5.23 -17.56
C ARG A 54 -4.08 5.33 -17.04
N VAL A 55 -3.69 4.50 -16.06
CA VAL A 55 -2.32 4.43 -15.55
C VAL A 55 -1.35 4.01 -16.66
N ARG A 56 -1.70 3.03 -17.50
CA ARG A 56 -0.90 2.65 -18.68
C ARG A 56 -0.66 3.83 -19.63
N LEU A 57 -1.72 4.59 -19.94
CA LEU A 57 -1.60 5.78 -20.78
C LEU A 57 -0.74 6.85 -20.11
N LEU A 58 -0.90 7.06 -18.81
CA LEU A 58 -0.07 7.98 -18.03
C LEU A 58 1.40 7.59 -18.12
N HIS A 59 1.74 6.32 -17.92
CA HIS A 59 3.11 5.81 -18.06
C HIS A 59 3.67 6.04 -19.48
N ALA A 60 2.88 5.78 -20.52
CA ALA A 60 3.30 6.05 -21.90
C ALA A 60 3.58 7.55 -22.13
N SER A 61 2.75 8.44 -21.57
CA SER A 61 2.94 9.89 -21.69
C SER A 61 4.23 10.38 -21.01
N VAL A 62 4.52 9.86 -19.81
CA VAL A 62 5.73 10.20 -19.04
C VAL A 62 6.96 9.69 -19.75
N ARG A 63 6.95 8.43 -20.22
CA ARG A 63 8.05 7.86 -21.02
C ARG A 63 8.32 8.69 -22.25
N ARG A 64 7.29 9.01 -23.04
CA ARG A 64 7.42 9.84 -24.25
C ARG A 64 8.03 11.20 -23.93
N ARG A 65 7.58 11.86 -22.86
CA ARG A 65 8.08 13.19 -22.49
C ARG A 65 9.52 13.15 -22.02
N LEU A 66 9.93 12.19 -21.20
CA LEU A 66 11.32 12.07 -20.74
C LEU A 66 12.27 11.81 -21.92
N MET A 67 11.89 10.91 -22.84
CA MET A 67 12.68 10.66 -24.04
C MET A 67 12.75 11.89 -24.96
N GLN A 68 11.71 12.73 -24.98
CA GLN A 68 11.74 14.00 -25.70
C GLN A 68 12.68 14.99 -25.01
N LEU A 69 12.61 15.14 -23.68
CA LEU A 69 13.49 16.03 -22.92
C LEU A 69 14.97 15.65 -23.05
N GLU A 70 15.28 14.36 -23.08
CA GLU A 70 16.66 13.90 -23.32
C GLU A 70 17.15 14.28 -24.72
N ARG A 71 16.29 14.22 -25.75
CA ARG A 71 16.64 14.70 -27.10
C ARG A 71 16.79 16.21 -27.15
N GLU A 72 15.96 16.96 -26.43
CA GLU A 72 16.02 18.43 -26.36
C GLU A 72 17.26 18.92 -25.58
N LYS A 73 17.66 18.20 -24.53
CA LYS A 73 18.82 18.50 -23.70
C LYS A 73 19.54 17.19 -23.30
N PRO A 74 20.53 16.74 -24.08
CA PRO A 74 21.31 15.54 -23.76
C PRO A 74 21.89 15.59 -22.35
N GLY A 75 21.80 14.48 -21.62
CA GLY A 75 22.19 14.35 -20.22
C GLY A 75 21.11 14.73 -19.20
N TYR A 76 19.90 15.08 -19.64
CA TYR A 76 18.77 15.29 -18.73
C TYR A 76 18.28 13.96 -18.12
N PHE A 77 18.22 12.92 -18.94
CA PHE A 77 17.90 11.54 -18.59
C PHE A 77 18.91 10.56 -19.21
N ASP A 78 19.85 10.07 -18.41
CA ASP A 78 20.86 9.09 -18.82
C ASP A 78 20.21 7.71 -19.07
N VAL A 79 19.85 7.48 -20.34
CA VAL A 79 19.18 6.25 -20.80
C VAL A 79 20.12 5.04 -20.69
N ASP A 80 21.42 5.21 -20.87
CA ASP A 80 22.38 4.11 -20.80
C ASP A 80 22.51 3.60 -19.36
N LYS A 81 22.47 4.50 -18.38
CA LYS A 81 22.55 4.17 -16.97
C LYS A 81 21.22 3.67 -16.39
N TRP A 82 20.12 4.33 -16.73
CA TRP A 82 18.80 4.10 -16.10
C TRP A 82 17.85 3.25 -16.95
N GLY A 83 18.21 2.97 -18.19
CA GLY A 83 17.32 2.37 -19.18
C GLY A 83 16.22 3.34 -19.62
N VAL A 84 15.44 2.94 -20.64
CA VAL A 84 14.27 3.73 -21.04
C VAL A 84 13.31 3.89 -19.85
N PRO A 85 12.79 5.10 -19.57
CA PRO A 85 11.85 5.31 -18.46
C PRO A 85 10.65 4.37 -18.54
N ILE A 86 10.27 3.81 -17.38
CA ILE A 86 9.13 2.87 -17.28
C ILE A 86 9.28 1.69 -18.27
N ASN A 87 10.48 1.17 -18.50
CA ASN A 87 10.69 -0.04 -19.30
C ASN A 87 10.06 -1.29 -18.63
N ASP A 88 10.14 -2.43 -19.30
CA ASP A 88 9.57 -3.69 -18.81
C ASP A 88 10.12 -4.11 -17.45
N LEU A 89 11.41 -3.92 -17.17
CA LEU A 89 12.00 -4.21 -15.86
C LEU A 89 11.39 -3.33 -14.77
N HIS A 90 11.20 -2.03 -15.02
CA HIS A 90 10.54 -1.11 -14.10
C HIS A 90 9.07 -1.50 -13.85
N CYS A 91 8.37 -1.93 -14.91
CA CYS A 91 7.00 -2.42 -14.82
C CYS A 91 6.92 -3.72 -14.00
N ILE A 92 7.78 -4.70 -14.26
CA ILE A 92 7.89 -5.95 -13.48
C ILE A 92 8.15 -5.63 -12.01
N GLY A 93 9.12 -4.76 -11.72
CA GLY A 93 9.45 -4.38 -10.35
C GLY A 93 8.28 -3.69 -9.63
N THR A 94 7.58 -2.77 -10.31
CA THR A 94 6.43 -2.09 -9.73
C THR A 94 5.26 -3.04 -9.49
N VAL A 95 4.93 -3.92 -10.45
CA VAL A 95 3.90 -4.95 -10.26
C VAL A 95 4.29 -5.91 -9.14
N SER A 96 5.57 -6.27 -9.01
CA SER A 96 6.07 -7.10 -7.91
C SER A 96 5.85 -6.46 -6.54
N VAL A 97 6.03 -5.14 -6.40
CA VAL A 97 5.77 -4.42 -5.14
C VAL A 97 4.33 -4.56 -4.67
N TYR A 98 3.35 -4.59 -5.57
CA TYR A 98 1.93 -4.75 -5.23
C TYR A 98 1.45 -6.21 -5.22
N SER A 99 2.30 -7.17 -5.60
CA SER A 99 1.93 -8.57 -5.70
C SER A 99 2.81 -9.44 -4.81
N THR A 100 3.92 -9.94 -5.36
CA THR A 100 4.84 -10.87 -4.71
C THR A 100 5.48 -10.30 -3.45
N ALA A 101 5.83 -9.00 -3.44
CA ALA A 101 6.41 -8.37 -2.25
C ALA A 101 5.41 -8.28 -1.10
N ILE A 102 4.10 -8.17 -1.38
CA ILE A 102 3.08 -8.23 -0.34
C ILE A 102 3.03 -9.64 0.27
N ILE A 103 2.97 -10.66 -0.59
CA ILE A 103 2.88 -12.07 -0.18
C ILE A 103 4.12 -12.53 0.60
N TYR A 104 5.31 -12.29 0.04
CA TYR A 104 6.54 -12.92 0.52
C TYR A 104 7.39 -12.02 1.41
N MET A 105 7.04 -10.74 1.57
CA MET A 105 7.78 -9.83 2.45
C MET A 105 6.88 -9.07 3.40
N ALA A 106 5.91 -8.29 2.90
CA ALA A 106 5.15 -7.37 3.74
C ALA A 106 4.26 -8.11 4.76
N LEU A 107 3.55 -9.15 4.34
CA LEU A 107 2.73 -9.97 5.24
C LEU A 107 3.59 -10.79 6.23
N PRO A 108 4.64 -11.52 5.80
CA PRO A 108 5.54 -12.23 6.72
C PRO A 108 6.23 -11.31 7.74
N ARG A 109 6.63 -10.09 7.35
CA ARG A 109 7.19 -9.08 8.27
C ARG A 109 6.18 -8.56 9.30
N GLN A 110 4.91 -8.86 9.11
CA GLN A 110 3.83 -8.60 10.06
C GLN A 110 3.32 -9.87 10.73
N GLY A 111 3.96 -11.03 10.49
CA GLY A 111 3.59 -12.33 11.06
C GLY A 111 2.40 -13.01 10.40
N ILE A 112 2.02 -12.59 9.18
CA ILE A 112 0.90 -13.14 8.43
C ILE A 112 1.43 -13.98 7.26
N TYR A 113 0.92 -15.21 7.14
CA TYR A 113 1.28 -16.16 6.10
C TYR A 113 0.01 -16.66 5.40
N LEU A 114 0.01 -16.59 4.07
CA LEU A 114 -1.10 -17.00 3.23
C LEU A 114 -1.02 -18.49 2.89
N SER A 115 -2.17 -19.11 2.63
CA SER A 115 -2.23 -20.46 2.04
C SER A 115 -1.81 -20.45 0.56
N GLU A 116 -1.41 -21.61 0.03
CA GLU A 116 -1.05 -21.76 -1.40
C GLU A 116 -2.17 -21.29 -2.35
N GLN A 117 -3.44 -21.54 -1.97
CA GLN A 117 -4.59 -21.09 -2.74
C GLN A 117 -4.70 -19.57 -2.74
N GLN A 118 -4.60 -18.93 -1.57
CA GLN A 118 -4.63 -17.47 -1.46
C GLN A 118 -3.50 -16.80 -2.26
N ILE A 119 -2.30 -17.40 -2.24
CA ILE A 119 -1.16 -16.94 -3.03
C ILE A 119 -1.48 -17.03 -4.52
N THR A 120 -2.00 -18.17 -4.98
CA THR A 120 -2.35 -18.41 -6.38
C THR A 120 -3.41 -17.43 -6.88
N ASP A 121 -4.47 -17.20 -6.10
CA ASP A 121 -5.56 -16.30 -6.45
C ASP A 121 -5.11 -14.83 -6.50
N TYR A 122 -4.32 -14.41 -5.52
CA TYR A 122 -3.77 -13.05 -5.49
C TYR A 122 -2.82 -12.79 -6.66
N LEU A 123 -1.96 -13.76 -6.99
CA LEU A 123 -1.08 -13.66 -8.15
C LEU A 123 -1.86 -13.67 -9.48
N ALA A 124 -2.98 -14.41 -9.57
CA ALA A 124 -3.83 -14.38 -10.76
C ALA A 124 -4.43 -12.99 -11.01
N LEU A 125 -4.92 -12.32 -9.94
CA LEU A 125 -5.41 -10.94 -10.01
C LEU A 125 -4.32 -9.99 -10.51
N TRP A 126 -3.13 -10.04 -9.92
CA TRP A 126 -2.03 -9.14 -10.31
C TRP A 126 -1.41 -9.47 -11.65
N ARG A 127 -1.48 -10.73 -12.10
CA ARG A 127 -1.14 -11.13 -13.47
C ARG A 127 -2.08 -10.47 -14.47
N TRP A 128 -3.38 -10.43 -14.18
CA TRP A 128 -4.35 -9.71 -15.00
C TRP A 128 -4.11 -8.19 -14.98
N THR A 129 -3.93 -7.60 -13.80
CA THR A 129 -3.63 -6.16 -13.67
C THR A 129 -2.33 -5.78 -14.39
N GLY A 130 -1.28 -6.58 -14.27
CA GLY A 130 -0.02 -6.38 -14.99
C GLY A 130 -0.20 -6.39 -16.52
N TYR A 131 -1.05 -7.26 -17.04
CA TYR A 131 -1.42 -7.30 -18.45
C TYR A 131 -2.14 -6.00 -18.87
N LEU A 132 -3.10 -5.52 -18.07
CA LEU A 132 -3.79 -4.24 -18.32
C LEU A 132 -2.82 -3.05 -18.34
N LEU A 133 -1.84 -3.05 -17.43
CA LEU A 133 -0.78 -2.03 -17.35
C LEU A 133 0.21 -2.10 -18.52
N GLY A 134 0.18 -3.17 -19.32
CA GLY A 134 1.07 -3.40 -20.45
C GLY A 134 2.45 -3.91 -20.06
N ALA A 135 2.57 -4.58 -18.91
CA ALA A 135 3.80 -5.22 -18.45
C ALA A 135 3.89 -6.67 -18.97
N PRO A 136 5.09 -7.26 -19.12
CA PRO A 136 5.22 -8.70 -19.28
C PRO A 136 4.81 -9.40 -17.99
N VAL A 137 4.03 -10.48 -18.11
CA VAL A 137 3.41 -11.16 -16.95
C VAL A 137 3.69 -12.66 -16.88
N GLY A 138 4.43 -13.23 -17.84
CA GLY A 138 4.75 -14.67 -17.88
C GLY A 138 5.53 -15.16 -16.66
N TRP A 139 6.24 -14.26 -15.97
CA TRP A 139 6.96 -14.52 -14.74
C TRP A 139 6.02 -14.80 -13.54
N MET A 140 4.74 -14.41 -13.61
CA MET A 140 3.71 -14.70 -12.58
C MET A 140 2.87 -15.94 -12.91
N THR A 141 3.36 -16.85 -13.75
CA THR A 141 2.58 -18.05 -14.13
C THR A 141 2.39 -19.03 -12.99
N THR A 142 3.33 -19.09 -12.04
CA THR A 142 3.26 -19.93 -10.84
C THR A 142 3.83 -19.15 -9.64
N PRO A 143 3.44 -19.50 -8.40
CA PRO A 143 4.01 -18.89 -7.19
C PRO A 143 5.54 -18.95 -7.14
N ALA A 144 6.13 -20.08 -7.53
CA ALA A 144 7.58 -20.28 -7.55
C ALA A 144 8.29 -19.34 -8.53
N LYS A 145 7.80 -19.23 -9.78
CA LYS A 145 8.35 -18.29 -10.76
C LYS A 145 8.19 -16.83 -10.33
N ALA A 146 7.06 -16.51 -9.71
CA ALA A 146 6.78 -15.16 -9.23
C ALA A 146 7.75 -14.76 -8.11
N LYS A 147 8.01 -15.68 -7.16
CA LYS A 147 8.99 -15.49 -6.09
C LYS A 147 10.41 -15.33 -6.63
N ALA A 148 10.85 -16.19 -7.55
CA ALA A 148 12.17 -16.11 -8.15
C ALA A 148 12.40 -14.79 -8.91
N MET A 149 11.39 -14.30 -9.64
CA MET A 149 11.46 -13.00 -10.32
C MET A 149 11.57 -11.86 -9.31
N MET A 150 10.76 -11.87 -8.25
CA MET A 150 10.82 -10.87 -7.19
C MET A 150 12.23 -10.78 -6.58
N GLU A 151 12.81 -11.92 -6.21
CA GLU A 151 14.16 -11.99 -5.62
C GLU A 151 15.24 -11.49 -6.60
N SER A 152 15.11 -11.85 -7.89
CA SER A 152 16.01 -11.39 -8.95
C SER A 152 15.95 -9.88 -9.14
N VAL A 153 14.74 -9.32 -9.25
CA VAL A 153 14.54 -7.88 -9.41
C VAL A 153 15.01 -7.12 -8.17
N MET A 154 14.76 -7.64 -6.97
CA MET A 154 15.26 -7.02 -5.73
C MET A 154 16.78 -7.00 -5.69
N THR A 155 17.44 -8.09 -6.07
CA THR A 155 18.92 -8.15 -6.11
C THR A 155 19.49 -7.14 -7.11
N MET A 156 18.83 -6.94 -8.25
CA MET A 156 19.30 -6.05 -9.31
C MET A 156 19.00 -4.56 -9.04
N GLU A 157 17.81 -4.25 -8.54
CA GLU A 157 17.31 -2.86 -8.49
C GLU A 157 17.48 -2.21 -7.11
N MET A 158 17.71 -2.97 -6.04
CA MET A 158 17.81 -2.41 -4.69
C MET A 158 19.20 -1.80 -4.45
N GLY A 159 19.30 -0.50 -4.66
CA GLY A 159 20.54 0.25 -4.45
C GLY A 159 20.27 1.75 -4.30
N PRO A 160 19.70 2.21 -3.17
CA PRO A 160 19.18 3.57 -3.03
C PRO A 160 20.12 4.68 -3.50
N SER A 161 19.64 5.53 -4.41
CA SER A 161 20.37 6.74 -4.85
C SER A 161 20.11 7.93 -3.92
N GLN A 162 20.76 9.06 -4.17
CA GLN A 162 20.44 10.30 -3.47
C GLN A 162 18.97 10.70 -3.67
N ASN A 163 18.44 10.53 -4.88
CA ASN A 163 17.01 10.77 -5.15
C ASN A 163 16.12 9.79 -4.36
N SER A 164 16.57 8.55 -4.13
CA SER A 164 15.83 7.58 -3.33
C SER A 164 15.66 8.04 -1.89
N ARG A 165 16.72 8.64 -1.32
CA ARG A 165 16.72 9.24 0.02
C ARG A 165 15.73 10.42 0.10
N ILE A 166 15.76 11.30 -0.90
CA ILE A 166 14.86 12.45 -0.99
C ILE A 166 13.39 11.99 -1.04
N LEU A 167 13.06 11.12 -1.98
CA LEU A 167 11.68 10.65 -2.18
C LEU A 167 11.16 9.90 -0.95
N ALA A 168 11.96 9.02 -0.35
CA ALA A 168 11.57 8.29 0.87
C ALA A 168 11.25 9.24 2.03
N ASN A 169 12.11 10.24 2.26
CA ASN A 169 11.92 11.20 3.34
C ASN A 169 10.74 12.15 3.09
N ASN A 170 10.53 12.59 1.84
CA ASN A 170 9.39 13.40 1.48
C ASN A 170 8.07 12.66 1.69
N ILE A 171 8.01 11.36 1.39
CA ILE A 171 6.82 10.55 1.66
C ILE A 171 6.53 10.50 3.17
N LEU A 172 7.54 10.20 3.98
CA LEU A 172 7.38 10.15 5.44
C LEU A 172 6.96 11.51 6.02
N THR A 173 7.44 12.62 5.44
CA THR A 173 7.02 13.98 5.84
C THR A 173 5.60 14.29 5.37
N ALA A 174 5.27 13.97 4.12
CA ALA A 174 3.98 14.30 3.52
C ALA A 174 2.81 13.53 4.16
N GLU A 175 3.06 12.33 4.68
CA GLU A 175 2.06 11.52 5.37
C GLU A 175 2.01 11.81 6.89
N ALA A 176 3.00 12.51 7.44
CA ALA A 176 3.06 12.80 8.86
C ALA A 176 1.98 13.81 9.26
N ARG A 177 1.21 13.47 10.28
CA ARG A 177 0.19 14.33 10.90
C ARG A 177 -0.89 14.83 9.94
N VAL A 178 -1.19 14.04 8.92
CA VAL A 178 -2.29 14.33 7.98
C VAL A 178 -3.49 13.42 8.28
N PRO A 179 -4.74 13.87 8.05
CA PRO A 179 -5.92 13.02 8.21
C PRO A 179 -5.84 11.69 7.42
N PRO A 180 -6.57 10.65 7.85
CA PRO A 180 -7.41 10.58 9.05
C PRO A 180 -6.64 10.21 10.31
N LEU A 181 -5.42 9.70 10.18
CA LEU A 181 -4.68 9.07 11.28
C LEU A 181 -3.86 10.07 12.09
N TYR A 182 -3.47 11.18 11.49
CA TYR A 182 -2.59 12.19 12.08
C TYR A 182 -1.34 11.55 12.72
N ALA A 183 -0.81 10.50 12.09
CA ALA A 183 0.28 9.70 12.63
C ALA A 183 1.57 10.55 12.74
N PRO A 184 2.28 10.53 13.87
CA PRO A 184 3.56 11.21 13.97
C PRO A 184 4.58 10.55 13.05
N ARG A 185 5.50 11.34 12.50
CA ARG A 185 6.54 10.86 11.57
C ARG A 185 7.32 9.68 12.14
N GLU A 186 7.62 9.71 13.43
CA GLU A 186 8.38 8.67 14.13
C GLU A 186 7.67 7.31 14.13
N LEU A 187 6.33 7.30 14.11
CA LEU A 187 5.56 6.07 13.93
C LEU A 187 5.68 5.55 12.49
N LEU A 188 5.58 6.44 11.50
CA LEU A 188 5.75 6.09 10.08
C LEU A 188 7.16 5.55 9.82
N VAL A 189 8.18 6.14 10.46
CA VAL A 189 9.55 5.66 10.46
C VAL A 189 9.65 4.26 11.06
N ALA A 190 9.03 4.02 12.22
CA ALA A 190 9.02 2.68 12.82
C ALA A 190 8.37 1.64 11.91
N GLN A 191 7.26 2.00 11.24
CA GLN A 191 6.63 1.15 10.24
C GLN A 191 7.54 0.90 9.03
N ALA A 192 8.24 1.93 8.55
CA ALA A 192 9.20 1.80 7.46
C ALA A 192 10.33 0.82 7.81
N TYR A 193 10.87 0.88 9.04
CA TYR A 193 11.89 -0.07 9.52
C TYR A 193 11.34 -1.50 9.63
N GLN A 194 10.12 -1.68 10.16
CA GLN A 194 9.49 -3.00 10.25
C GLN A 194 9.29 -3.62 8.87
N LEU A 195 8.76 -2.85 7.91
CA LEU A 195 8.38 -3.35 6.61
C LEU A 195 9.53 -3.44 5.62
N ASN A 196 10.58 -2.64 5.75
CA ASN A 196 11.70 -2.60 4.80
C ASN A 196 13.00 -3.22 5.34
N GLY A 197 13.12 -3.39 6.66
CA GLY A 197 14.34 -3.80 7.32
C GLY A 197 15.30 -2.64 7.58
N THR A 198 16.27 -2.87 8.47
CA THR A 198 17.24 -1.87 8.93
C THR A 198 18.17 -1.40 7.82
N VAL A 199 18.74 -2.34 7.06
CA VAL A 199 19.73 -2.05 6.01
C VAL A 199 19.16 -1.07 4.97
N LEU A 200 17.98 -1.35 4.42
CA LEU A 200 17.37 -0.49 3.42
C LEU A 200 16.93 0.85 4.01
N ALA A 201 16.29 0.85 5.20
CA ALA A 201 15.82 2.08 5.82
C ALA A 201 16.98 3.04 6.14
N SER A 202 18.09 2.52 6.66
CA SER A 202 19.31 3.30 6.90
C SER A 202 19.98 3.75 5.60
N ALA A 203 20.00 2.92 4.56
CA ALA A 203 20.50 3.30 3.23
C ALA A 203 19.66 4.42 2.57
N LEU A 204 18.37 4.49 2.89
CA LEU A 204 17.47 5.59 2.50
C LEU A 204 17.63 6.85 3.36
N GLY A 205 18.53 6.84 4.36
CA GLY A 205 18.75 7.97 5.25
C GLY A 205 17.55 8.26 6.15
N ILE A 206 16.72 7.26 6.46
CA ILE A 206 15.60 7.40 7.38
C ILE A 206 16.14 7.31 8.81
N GLU A 207 15.76 8.26 9.66
CA GLU A 207 16.18 8.30 11.06
C GLU A 207 15.82 7.00 11.81
N THR A 208 16.63 6.61 12.79
CA THR A 208 16.36 5.39 13.57
C THR A 208 15.19 5.60 14.51
N PRO A 209 14.14 4.75 14.47
CA PRO A 209 12.98 4.91 15.35
C PRO A 209 13.35 4.60 16.79
N ARG A 210 12.78 5.39 17.71
CA ARG A 210 12.85 5.14 19.15
C ARG A 210 12.16 3.81 19.47
N TRP A 211 12.66 3.12 20.50
CA TRP A 211 12.22 1.75 20.83
C TRP A 211 10.71 1.63 21.08
N TYR A 212 10.09 2.62 21.72
CA TYR A 212 8.66 2.56 22.04
C TYR A 212 7.77 2.65 20.78
N TYR A 213 8.18 3.36 19.72
CA TYR A 213 7.48 3.32 18.43
C TYR A 213 7.60 1.94 17.77
N ARG A 214 8.71 1.23 17.96
CA ARG A 214 8.83 -0.17 17.52
C ARG A 214 7.84 -1.05 18.26
N VAL A 215 7.71 -0.88 19.58
CA VAL A 215 6.72 -1.61 20.39
C VAL A 215 5.30 -1.34 19.90
N PHE A 216 4.96 -0.10 19.57
CA PHE A 216 3.64 0.22 18.99
C PHE A 216 3.39 -0.51 17.66
N VAL A 217 4.38 -0.55 16.76
CA VAL A 217 4.26 -1.28 15.50
C VAL A 217 4.15 -2.79 15.73
N TRP A 218 4.86 -3.34 16.71
CA TRP A 218 4.71 -4.75 17.11
C TRP A 218 3.30 -5.06 17.62
N ILE A 219 2.72 -4.21 18.46
CA ILE A 219 1.32 -4.36 18.91
C ILE A 219 0.36 -4.29 17.72
N GLN A 220 0.59 -3.36 16.78
CA GLN A 220 -0.19 -3.29 15.55
C GLN A 220 -0.11 -4.60 14.75
N CYS A 221 1.08 -5.20 14.61
CA CYS A 221 1.24 -6.50 13.96
C CYS A 221 0.47 -7.61 14.69
N LEU A 222 0.52 -7.66 16.02
CA LEU A 222 -0.26 -8.63 16.81
C LEU A 222 -1.77 -8.49 16.60
N VAL A 223 -2.28 -7.26 16.53
CA VAL A 223 -3.69 -7.00 16.20
C VAL A 223 -4.00 -7.52 14.79
N LEU A 224 -3.17 -7.22 13.79
CA LEU A 224 -3.38 -7.71 12.42
C LEU A 224 -3.34 -9.23 12.33
N ILE A 225 -2.38 -9.89 13.00
CA ILE A 225 -2.30 -11.36 13.11
C ILE A 225 -3.61 -11.91 13.68
N PHE A 226 -4.06 -11.38 14.82
CA PHE A 226 -5.31 -11.81 15.45
C PHE A 226 -6.48 -11.69 14.48
N LEU A 227 -6.66 -10.54 13.83
CA LEU A 227 -7.74 -10.30 12.88
C LEU A 227 -7.66 -11.23 11.66
N SER A 228 -6.47 -11.42 11.08
CA SER A 228 -6.27 -12.23 9.90
C SER A 228 -6.54 -13.72 10.14
N TYR A 229 -6.09 -14.27 11.26
CA TYR A 229 -6.24 -15.70 11.54
C TYR A 229 -7.60 -16.08 12.12
N THR A 230 -8.34 -15.11 12.66
CA THR A 230 -9.70 -15.33 13.17
C THR A 230 -10.79 -15.11 12.10
N TYR A 231 -10.52 -14.30 11.07
CA TYR A 231 -11.48 -14.02 10.00
C TYR A 231 -12.04 -15.30 9.32
N PRO A 232 -11.23 -16.32 8.97
CA PRO A 232 -11.74 -17.56 8.36
C PRO A 232 -12.68 -18.34 9.27
N CYS A 233 -12.55 -18.19 10.60
CA CYS A 233 -13.40 -18.86 11.58
C CYS A 233 -14.77 -18.17 11.77
N MET A 234 -14.97 -16.99 11.17
CA MET A 234 -16.22 -16.25 11.28
C MET A 234 -17.31 -16.79 10.36
N PRO A 235 -18.60 -16.69 10.75
CA PRO A 235 -19.71 -16.97 9.85
C PRO A 235 -19.69 -16.08 8.60
N ALA A 236 -20.10 -16.62 7.46
CA ALA A 236 -20.08 -15.91 6.17
C ALA A 236 -20.85 -14.56 6.19
N VAL A 237 -21.90 -14.44 7.00
CA VAL A 237 -22.64 -13.17 7.16
C VAL A 237 -21.77 -12.09 7.81
N ALA A 238 -20.99 -12.47 8.83
CA ALA A 238 -20.08 -11.55 9.51
C ALA A 238 -18.92 -11.13 8.60
N GLN A 239 -18.35 -12.07 7.84
CA GLN A 239 -17.31 -11.77 6.84
C GLN A 239 -17.82 -10.75 5.81
N ARG A 240 -19.01 -10.96 5.24
CA ARG A 240 -19.61 -10.02 4.28
C ARG A 240 -19.86 -8.63 4.85
N ASP A 241 -20.28 -8.53 6.12
CA ASP A 241 -20.48 -7.24 6.80
C ASP A 241 -19.15 -6.52 7.05
N ILE A 242 -18.12 -7.25 7.50
CA ILE A 242 -16.75 -6.73 7.67
C ILE A 242 -16.23 -6.20 6.33
N ASP A 243 -16.31 -7.00 5.26
CA ASP A 243 -15.84 -6.62 3.93
C ASP A 243 -16.57 -5.37 3.41
N ARG A 244 -17.90 -5.29 3.64
CA ARG A 244 -18.70 -4.13 3.26
C ARG A 244 -18.27 -2.86 4.01
N ARG A 245 -18.09 -2.96 5.33
CA ARG A 245 -17.63 -1.83 6.17
C ARG A 245 -16.23 -1.39 5.79
N PHE A 246 -15.33 -2.33 5.57
CA PHE A 246 -13.97 -2.05 5.10
C PHE A 246 -13.99 -1.27 3.78
N ARG A 247 -14.75 -1.75 2.77
CA ARG A 247 -14.92 -1.04 1.49
C ARG A 247 -15.45 0.38 1.70
N ASN A 248 -16.49 0.56 2.53
CA ASN A 248 -17.06 1.87 2.80
C ASN A 248 -16.06 2.83 3.45
N ILE A 249 -15.29 2.37 4.44
CA ILE A 249 -14.26 3.18 5.11
C ILE A 249 -13.18 3.61 4.13
N VAL A 250 -12.68 2.67 3.32
CA VAL A 250 -11.63 2.95 2.35
C VAL A 250 -12.12 3.94 1.28
N HIS A 251 -13.32 3.74 0.75
CA HIS A 251 -13.94 4.70 -0.19
C HIS A 251 -14.10 6.07 0.43
N HIS A 252 -14.52 6.15 1.69
CA HIS A 252 -14.64 7.41 2.42
C HIS A 252 -13.26 8.08 2.59
N MET A 253 -12.22 7.33 2.96
CA MET A 253 -10.85 7.86 3.08
C MET A 253 -10.30 8.42 1.76
N ILE A 254 -10.64 7.81 0.62
CA ILE A 254 -10.18 8.27 -0.69
C ILE A 254 -11.00 9.48 -1.18
N THR A 255 -12.31 9.46 -0.96
CA THR A 255 -13.23 10.44 -1.58
C THR A 255 -13.55 11.64 -0.71
N ASP A 256 -13.50 11.56 0.61
CA ASP A 256 -13.91 12.66 1.48
C ASP A 256 -12.71 13.58 1.83
N LYS A 257 -12.83 14.87 1.48
CA LYS A 257 -11.79 15.87 1.75
C LYS A 257 -11.60 16.16 3.24
N SER A 258 -12.63 16.01 4.05
CA SER A 258 -12.57 16.29 5.49
C SER A 258 -11.61 15.35 6.23
N VAL A 259 -11.43 14.14 5.68
CA VAL A 259 -10.51 13.12 6.17
C VAL A 259 -9.23 13.00 5.34
N GLY A 260 -8.90 14.03 4.55
CA GLY A 260 -7.65 14.10 3.77
C GLY A 260 -7.71 13.43 2.40
N GLY A 261 -8.89 12.96 1.97
CA GLY A 261 -9.12 12.36 0.66
C GLY A 261 -9.08 13.37 -0.51
N ILE A 262 -9.12 12.83 -1.73
CA ILE A 262 -8.99 13.58 -2.99
C ILE A 262 -10.26 14.40 -3.31
N GLY A 263 -11.40 14.09 -2.69
CA GLY A 263 -12.68 14.76 -2.91
C GLY A 263 -13.51 14.17 -4.06
N LYS A 264 -12.89 14.05 -5.24
CA LYS A 264 -13.50 13.38 -6.40
C LYS A 264 -12.56 12.27 -6.87
N PRO A 265 -13.07 11.11 -7.30
CA PRO A 265 -12.23 10.04 -7.84
C PRO A 265 -11.27 10.60 -8.89
N SER A 266 -9.97 10.36 -8.71
CA SER A 266 -8.97 10.81 -9.66
C SER A 266 -9.20 10.11 -11.00
N LYS A 267 -9.12 10.90 -12.06
CA LYS A 267 -9.13 10.40 -13.44
C LYS A 267 -7.72 10.22 -14.00
N PHE A 268 -6.68 10.35 -13.16
CA PHE A 268 -5.27 10.28 -13.56
C PHE A 268 -4.97 11.24 -14.73
N ASN A 269 -5.35 12.52 -14.58
CA ASN A 269 -5.35 13.55 -15.64
C ASN A 269 -3.95 13.98 -16.12
N PHE A 270 -3.01 13.05 -16.35
CA PHE A 270 -1.67 13.33 -16.89
C PHE A 270 -0.96 14.52 -16.24
N GLN A 271 -1.11 14.69 -14.91
CA GLN A 271 -0.72 15.93 -14.21
C GLN A 271 0.78 16.03 -13.94
N TYR A 272 1.47 14.88 -13.83
CA TYR A 272 2.89 14.80 -13.48
C TYR A 272 3.78 14.59 -14.71
N ILE A 273 3.53 15.36 -15.78
CA ILE A 273 4.36 15.32 -17.00
C ILE A 273 5.66 16.10 -16.75
N PRO A 274 6.84 15.48 -16.94
CA PRO A 274 8.13 16.13 -16.75
C PRO A 274 8.33 17.40 -17.59
N ARG A 275 9.00 18.39 -17.01
CA ARG A 275 9.40 19.65 -17.66
C ARG A 275 10.89 19.88 -17.46
N LEU A 276 11.52 20.65 -18.34
CA LEU A 276 12.94 20.98 -18.22
C LEU A 276 13.20 21.64 -16.86
N GLY A 277 14.23 21.19 -16.14
CA GLY A 277 14.57 21.69 -14.81
C GLY A 277 13.70 21.16 -13.66
N MET A 278 12.68 20.34 -13.94
CA MET A 278 11.84 19.74 -12.90
C MET A 278 12.58 18.58 -12.22
N MET A 279 12.89 18.76 -10.94
CA MET A 279 13.42 17.71 -10.08
C MET A 279 12.74 17.81 -8.71
N THR A 280 12.44 16.66 -8.10
CA THR A 280 11.91 16.62 -6.74
C THR A 280 13.04 16.95 -5.76
N GLU A 281 12.84 18.01 -4.98
CA GLU A 281 13.78 18.43 -3.95
C GLU A 281 13.38 17.90 -2.57
N LEU A 282 14.33 17.89 -1.62
CA LEU A 282 14.07 17.48 -0.25
C LEU A 282 13.21 18.52 0.47
N GLY A 283 12.17 18.06 1.16
CA GLY A 283 11.34 18.90 2.01
C GLY A 283 12.15 19.61 3.10
N THR A 284 11.73 20.83 3.41
CA THR A 284 12.34 21.69 4.42
C THR A 284 11.79 21.41 5.82
N ARG A 285 12.45 21.97 6.85
CA ARG A 285 11.93 21.97 8.23
C ARG A 285 10.61 22.73 8.35
N ASP A 286 10.38 23.72 7.50
CA ASP A 286 9.14 24.50 7.50
C ASP A 286 7.95 23.68 6.97
N ASP A 287 8.20 22.73 6.06
CA ASP A 287 7.17 21.79 5.60
C ASP A 287 6.71 20.88 6.74
N LEU A 288 7.64 20.41 7.58
CA LEU A 288 7.33 19.69 8.81
C LEU A 288 6.54 20.57 9.78
N ALA A 289 6.99 21.81 10.04
CA ALA A 289 6.33 22.74 10.95
C ALA A 289 4.91 23.14 10.47
N THR A 290 4.68 23.19 9.15
CA THR A 290 3.36 23.43 8.56
C THR A 290 2.43 22.25 8.83
N ALA A 291 2.91 21.01 8.65
CA ALA A 291 2.19 19.81 9.05
C ALA A 291 1.93 19.76 10.58
N GLU A 292 2.84 20.30 11.40
CA GLU A 292 2.63 20.41 12.85
C GLU A 292 1.51 21.39 13.22
N LYS A 293 1.40 22.53 12.51
CA LYS A 293 0.38 23.56 12.76
C LYS A 293 -1.04 23.13 12.34
N SER A 294 -1.17 22.26 11.33
CA SER A 294 -2.46 21.77 10.84
C SER A 294 -3.06 20.64 11.69
N ALA A 295 -2.30 20.03 12.60
CA ALA A 295 -2.78 18.93 13.42
C ALA A 295 -3.56 19.44 14.65
N PRO A 296 -4.74 18.88 14.99
CA PRO A 296 -5.46 19.28 16.20
C PRO A 296 -4.62 19.00 17.47
N LYS A 297 -4.56 19.97 18.39
CA LYS A 297 -3.73 19.96 19.63
C LYS A 297 -3.94 18.75 20.56
N ARG A 298 -4.95 17.90 20.31
CA ARG A 298 -5.23 16.66 21.06
C ARG A 298 -4.72 15.37 20.37
N SER A 299 -3.87 15.47 19.35
CA SER A 299 -3.41 14.33 18.54
C SER A 299 -2.43 13.37 19.23
N ALA A 300 -1.86 13.72 20.39
CA ALA A 300 -0.99 12.81 21.16
C ALA A 300 -1.72 11.52 21.61
N LYS A 301 -3.06 11.53 21.67
CA LYS A 301 -3.90 10.36 22.00
C LYS A 301 -4.45 9.63 20.75
N ALA A 302 -4.23 10.15 19.54
CA ALA A 302 -4.76 9.58 18.28
C ALA A 302 -3.95 8.39 17.74
N VAL A 303 -2.77 8.11 18.31
CA VAL A 303 -1.89 7.00 17.91
C VAL A 303 -2.46 5.62 18.27
N LEU A 304 -3.46 5.55 19.15
CA LEU A 304 -4.18 4.31 19.46
C LEU A 304 -5.09 3.83 18.31
N VAL A 305 -5.44 4.72 17.37
CA VAL A 305 -6.67 4.62 16.58
C VAL A 305 -6.56 3.69 15.37
N VAL A 306 -5.40 3.36 14.80
CA VAL A 306 -5.38 2.44 13.63
C VAL A 306 -5.61 0.99 14.04
N GLY A 307 -4.89 0.53 15.07
CA GLY A 307 -5.12 -0.77 15.69
C GLY A 307 -6.50 -0.84 16.35
N LEU A 308 -6.94 0.26 16.99
CA LEU A 308 -8.31 0.34 17.52
C LEU A 308 -9.37 0.43 16.43
N MET A 309 -9.20 1.07 15.28
CA MET A 309 -10.30 1.25 14.32
C MET A 309 -10.59 -0.04 13.58
N VAL A 310 -9.55 -0.78 13.16
CA VAL A 310 -9.76 -2.12 12.60
C VAL A 310 -10.22 -3.08 13.70
N GLY A 311 -9.64 -2.98 14.90
CA GLY A 311 -10.05 -3.75 16.07
C GLY A 311 -11.49 -3.45 16.53
N VAL A 312 -11.96 -2.21 16.48
CA VAL A 312 -13.31 -1.75 16.86
C VAL A 312 -14.30 -2.07 15.76
N VAL A 313 -13.96 -1.94 14.47
CA VAL A 313 -14.82 -2.41 13.38
C VAL A 313 -15.04 -3.92 13.50
N TYR A 314 -13.98 -4.68 13.83
CA TYR A 314 -14.05 -6.11 14.09
C TYR A 314 -14.82 -6.41 15.39
N LEU A 315 -14.56 -5.72 16.50
CA LEU A 315 -15.26 -5.92 17.79
C LEU A 315 -16.74 -5.54 17.71
N VAL A 316 -17.09 -4.47 16.99
CA VAL A 316 -18.47 -4.03 16.74
C VAL A 316 -19.17 -5.01 15.79
N GLY A 317 -18.46 -5.58 14.81
CA GLY A 317 -18.96 -6.70 14.00
C GLY A 317 -19.28 -7.95 14.84
N VAL A 318 -18.36 -8.34 15.72
CA VAL A 318 -18.51 -9.50 16.62
C VAL A 318 -19.62 -9.27 17.67
N THR A 319 -19.68 -8.10 18.29
CA THR A 319 -20.70 -7.80 19.32
C THR A 319 -22.11 -7.65 18.75
N ASN A 320 -22.26 -7.07 17.56
CA ASN A 320 -23.56 -7.02 16.89
C ASN A 320 -24.00 -8.41 16.40
N LEU A 321 -23.06 -9.27 15.99
CA LEU A 321 -23.34 -10.67 15.69
C LEU A 321 -23.81 -11.44 16.94
N LEU A 322 -23.09 -11.32 18.06
CA LEU A 322 -23.46 -11.96 19.34
C LEU A 322 -24.81 -11.48 19.88
N ARG A 323 -25.21 -10.23 19.61
CA ARG A 323 -26.55 -9.71 19.93
C ARG A 323 -27.64 -10.16 18.96
N ALA A 324 -27.28 -10.53 17.73
CA ALA A 324 -28.20 -11.00 16.70
C ALA A 324 -28.39 -12.53 16.71
N VAL A 325 -27.54 -13.28 17.42
CA VAL A 325 -27.77 -14.69 17.72
C VAL A 325 -28.87 -14.79 18.78
N PRO A 326 -30.04 -15.39 18.49
CA PRO A 326 -31.07 -15.56 19.50
C PRO A 326 -30.52 -16.40 20.66
N HIS A 327 -30.77 -15.97 21.90
CA HIS A 327 -30.28 -16.61 23.13
C HIS A 327 -30.55 -18.13 23.20
N SER A 328 -31.53 -18.64 22.45
CA SER A 328 -31.87 -20.06 22.33
C SER A 328 -30.79 -20.93 21.65
N LEU A 329 -29.93 -20.36 20.81
CA LEU A 329 -28.83 -21.07 20.15
C LEU A 329 -27.55 -21.12 21.01
N LEU A 330 -27.36 -20.15 21.91
CA LEU A 330 -26.25 -20.15 22.86
C LEU A 330 -26.50 -21.13 24.02
N SER A 331 -27.75 -21.35 24.40
CA SER A 331 -28.12 -22.35 25.42
C SER A 331 -28.01 -23.79 24.93
N SER A 332 -28.17 -24.06 23.63
CA SER A 332 -28.04 -25.42 23.07
C SER A 332 -26.59 -25.87 22.88
N MET A 333 -25.61 -24.94 22.80
CA MET A 333 -24.18 -25.29 22.72
C MET A 333 -23.52 -25.50 24.09
N VAL A 334 -24.18 -25.11 25.18
CA VAL A 334 -23.68 -25.29 26.56
C VAL A 334 -24.32 -26.49 27.26
N ALA A 335 -25.46 -26.99 26.74
CA ALA A 335 -26.16 -28.15 27.27
C ALA A 335 -25.87 -29.42 26.45
N GLU A 336 -24.63 -29.91 26.47
CA GLU A 336 -24.41 -31.35 26.25
C GLU A 336 -23.17 -31.86 26.99
N PRO A 337 -23.34 -32.36 28.23
CA PRO A 337 -22.40 -33.30 28.81
C PRO A 337 -23.13 -34.58 29.19
N GLN A 338 -23.43 -35.48 28.24
CA GLN A 338 -23.85 -36.87 28.54
C GLN A 338 -24.01 -37.77 27.29
N VAL A 339 -22.93 -38.08 26.53
CA VAL A 339 -22.96 -39.20 25.54
C VAL A 339 -21.66 -40.03 25.55
N LEU A 340 -21.08 -40.31 26.72
CA LEU A 340 -19.96 -41.27 26.85
C LEU A 340 -20.14 -42.20 28.05
N GLN A 341 -21.29 -42.87 28.15
CA GLN A 341 -21.50 -44.01 29.08
C GLN A 341 -22.30 -45.18 28.47
N SER A 342 -22.30 -45.36 27.15
CA SER A 342 -22.92 -46.53 26.52
C SER A 342 -22.15 -47.05 25.31
N LEU A 343 -20.92 -47.48 25.56
CA LEU A 343 -20.30 -48.56 24.80
C LEU A 343 -19.64 -49.49 25.83
N GLY A 344 -20.45 -50.43 26.33
CA GLY A 344 -19.97 -51.70 26.85
C GLY A 344 -19.71 -52.67 25.71
#